data_AF-A0AA42Z636-F1
#
_entry.id   AF-A0AA42Z636-F1
#
_cell.length_a   1.000
_cell.length_b   1.000
_cell.length_c   1.000
_cell.angle_alpha   90.00
_cell.angle_beta   90.00
_cell.angle_gamma   90.00
#
_symmetry.space_group_name_H-M   'P 1'
#
loop_
_entity.id
_entity.type
_entity.pdbx_description
1 polymer ?
#
loop_
_entity_poly.entity_id
_entity_poly.type
_entity_poly.pdbx_seq_one_letter_code
_entity_poly.pdbx_strand_id
1 'polypeptide(L)'
;RGMFAVDLVHKLIRHSQAHHRRETIAFGRRVDYTVGRLALFAVWRNFVKRRSERRVSRSSPAMDLGLTDRLWSWVDVLAVRLFEQRAELPTT
;
A
#
# COMPACT_ATOMS: atom_id res chain seq x y z
N ARG A 1 14.70 -18.06 -10.23
CA ARG A 1 14.00 -16.75 -10.25
C ARG A 1 13.00 -16.64 -9.08
N GLY A 2 13.41 -16.95 -7.84
CA GLY A 2 12.51 -17.00 -6.66
C GLY A 2 12.39 -15.69 -5.88
N MET A 3 13.39 -14.81 -5.97
CA MET A 3 13.45 -13.59 -5.15
C MET A 3 12.75 -12.37 -5.75
N PHE A 4 12.25 -12.44 -7.00
CA PHE A 4 11.72 -11.27 -7.69
C PHE A 4 10.62 -10.53 -6.91
N ALA A 5 9.72 -11.25 -6.25
CA ALA A 5 8.66 -10.63 -5.45
C ALA A 5 9.24 -9.84 -4.26
N VAL A 6 10.23 -10.42 -3.58
CA VAL A 6 10.93 -9.79 -2.45
C VAL A 6 11.74 -8.58 -2.91
N ASP A 7 12.52 -8.73 -3.98
CA ASP A 7 13.34 -7.65 -4.56
C ASP A 7 12.46 -6.46 -5.00
N LEU A 8 11.31 -6.74 -5.60
CA LEU A 8 10.36 -5.72 -6.02
C LEU A 8 9.77 -4.98 -4.81
N VAL A 9 9.33 -5.71 -3.78
CA VAL A 9 8.80 -5.10 -2.56
C VAL A 9 9.85 -4.24 -1.89
N HIS A 10 11.08 -4.74 -1.74
CA HIS A 10 12.19 -4.01 -1.15
C HIS A 10 12.49 -2.71 -1.92
N LYS A 11 12.58 -2.79 -3.25
CA LYS A 11 12.79 -1.64 -4.12
C LYS A 11 11.69 -0.59 -3.94
N LEU A 12 10.42 -1.01 -3.99
CA LEU A 12 9.30 -0.09 -3.88
C LEU A 12 9.23 0.58 -2.51
N ILE A 13 9.43 -0.17 -1.43
CA ILE A 13 9.43 0.37 -0.06
C ILE A 13 10.52 1.44 0.09
N ARG A 14 11.75 1.20 -0.39
CA ARG A 14 12.85 2.20 -0.33
C ARG A 14 12.57 3.46 -1.13
N HIS A 15 11.82 3.37 -2.22
CA HIS A 15 11.49 4.54 -3.04
C HIS A 15 10.25 5.29 -2.57
N SER A 16 9.28 4.62 -1.95
CA SER A 16 8.01 5.22 -1.54
C SER A 16 7.94 5.60 -0.07
N GLN A 17 8.84 5.10 0.78
CA GLN A 17 8.82 5.35 2.22
C GLN A 17 10.12 6.05 2.66
N ALA A 18 10.01 7.27 3.18
CA ALA A 18 11.16 8.08 3.58
C ALA A 18 12.04 7.39 4.64
N HIS A 19 11.42 6.70 5.60
CA HIS A 19 12.12 6.00 6.68
C HIS A 19 12.89 4.75 6.23
N HIS A 20 12.50 4.17 5.09
CA HIS A 20 13.27 3.08 4.47
C HIS A 20 14.33 3.60 3.48
N ARG A 21 14.27 4.87 3.10
CA ARG A 21 15.24 5.49 2.19
C ARG A 21 16.50 5.96 2.92
N ARG A 22 16.32 6.62 4.07
CA ARG A 22 17.41 7.19 4.87
C ARG A 22 17.09 7.01 6.34
N GLU A 23 17.91 6.21 7.01
CA GLU A 23 17.80 5.93 8.45
C GLU A 23 17.89 7.21 9.29
N THR A 24 18.68 8.19 8.85
CA THR A 24 18.96 9.42 9.60
C THR A 24 17.86 10.49 9.54
N ILE A 25 17.00 10.49 8.51
CA ILE A 25 16.02 11.59 8.28
C ILE A 25 14.66 11.27 8.88
N ALA A 26 14.25 10.00 8.82
CA ALA A 26 12.98 9.57 9.36
C ALA A 26 13.16 8.16 9.91
N PHE A 27 12.98 7.99 11.21
CA PHE A 27 13.01 6.68 11.85
C PHE A 27 11.60 6.27 12.25
N GLY A 28 11.26 5.00 12.04
CA GLY A 28 10.01 4.42 12.52
C GLY A 28 10.03 4.30 14.05
N ARG A 29 9.72 5.39 14.76
CA ARG A 29 9.80 5.47 16.24
C ARG A 29 8.90 4.46 16.97
N ARG A 30 7.81 4.02 16.34
CA ARG A 30 6.84 3.08 16.91
C ARG A 30 6.57 1.96 15.91
N VAL A 31 6.52 0.72 16.41
CA VAL A 31 6.22 -0.47 15.60
C VAL A 31 4.82 -0.35 14.98
N ASP A 32 3.80 0.05 15.76
CA ASP A 32 2.42 0.22 15.28
C ASP A 32 2.35 1.14 14.04
N TYR A 33 3.13 2.22 14.06
CA TYR A 33 3.21 3.15 12.95
C TYR A 33 3.85 2.52 11.71
N THR A 34 4.97 1.81 11.89
CA THR A 34 5.66 1.11 10.81
C THR A 34 4.74 0.04 10.19
N VAL A 35 4.06 -0.74 11.02
CA VAL A 35 3.09 -1.75 10.58
C VAL A 35 1.92 -1.10 9.83
N GLY A 36 1.37 0.01 10.33
CA GLY A 36 0.32 0.76 9.65
C GLY A 36 0.75 1.27 8.26
N ARG A 37 1.99 1.74 8.12
CA ARG A 37 2.53 2.15 6.81
C ARG A 37 2.74 0.97 5.86
N LEU A 38 3.14 -0.19 6.37
CA LEU A 38 3.22 -1.42 5.57
C LEU A 38 1.84 -1.89 5.11
N ALA A 39 0.81 -1.80 5.95
CA ALA A 39 -0.57 -2.11 5.58
C ALA A 39 -1.05 -1.17 4.45
N LEU A 40 -0.82 0.14 4.59
CA LEU A 40 -1.15 1.11 3.54
C LEU A 40 -0.36 0.84 2.23
N PHE A 41 0.92 0.47 2.35
CA PHE A 41 1.74 0.08 1.20
C PHE A 41 1.15 -1.15 0.49
N ALA A 42 0.68 -2.15 1.23
CA ALA A 42 0.05 -3.34 0.65
C ALA A 42 -1.23 -2.99 -0.11
N VAL A 43 -2.08 -2.11 0.44
CA VAL A 43 -3.28 -1.62 -0.26
C VAL A 43 -2.90 -0.89 -1.53
N TRP A 44 -1.98 0.07 -1.44
CA TRP A 44 -1.51 0.82 -2.59
C TRP A 44 -0.92 -0.09 -3.67
N ARG A 45 -0.06 -1.05 -3.28
CA ARG A 45 0.63 -1.94 -4.22
C ARG A 45 -0.33 -2.87 -4.96
N ASN A 46 -1.38 -3.33 -4.30
CA ASN A 46 -2.27 -4.37 -4.84
C ASN A 46 -3.52 -3.81 -5.50
N PHE A 47 -4.08 -2.70 -5.03
CA PHE A 47 -5.37 -2.17 -5.50
C PHE A 47 -5.22 -0.88 -6.31
N VAL A 48 -4.32 0.02 -5.91
CA VAL A 48 -4.18 1.35 -6.54
C VAL A 48 -3.15 1.34 -7.66
N LYS A 49 -1.99 0.72 -7.42
CA LYS A 49 -0.87 0.73 -8.36
C LYS A 49 -1.05 -0.32 -9.44
N ARG A 50 -0.78 0.10 -10.68
CA ARG A 50 -0.65 -0.81 -11.83
C ARG A 50 0.51 -1.78 -11.60
N ARG A 51 0.38 -3.00 -12.13
CA ARG A 51 1.41 -4.05 -12.02
C ARG A 51 2.76 -3.62 -12.65
N SER A 52 2.72 -2.86 -13.73
CA SER A 52 3.91 -2.40 -14.45
C SER A 52 3.75 -0.97 -14.94
N GLU A 53 4.75 -0.14 -14.70
CA GLU A 53 4.81 1.22 -15.27
C GLU A 53 5.28 1.22 -16.73
N ARG A 54 6.04 0.19 -17.13
CA ARG A 54 6.63 0.09 -18.47
C ARG A 54 5.66 -0.49 -19.49
N ARG A 55 4.79 -1.41 -19.06
CA ARG A 55 3.80 -2.04 -19.93
C ARG A 55 2.47 -1.31 -19.82
N VAL A 56 1.75 -1.19 -20.93
CA VAL A 56 0.39 -0.64 -20.99
C VAL A 56 -0.66 -1.52 -20.27
N SER A 57 -0.25 -2.48 -19.43
CA SER A 57 -1.19 -3.23 -18.61
C SER A 57 -1.93 -2.29 -17.67
N ARG A 58 -3.26 -2.28 -17.75
CA ARG A 58 -4.14 -1.53 -16.84
C ARG A 58 -4.48 -2.35 -15.57
N SER A 59 -3.94 -3.56 -15.41
CA SER A 59 -4.25 -4.43 -14.27
C SER A 59 -3.37 -4.17 -13.04
N SER A 60 -3.98 -4.31 -11.87
CA SER A 60 -3.29 -4.45 -10.59
C SER A 60 -3.28 -5.93 -10.14
N PRO A 61 -2.41 -6.32 -9.20
CA PRO A 61 -2.44 -7.68 -8.64
C PRO A 61 -3.81 -8.09 -8.10
N ALA A 62 -4.56 -7.18 -7.47
CA ALA A 62 -5.89 -7.47 -6.98
C ALA A 62 -6.88 -7.80 -8.12
N MET A 63 -6.75 -7.12 -9.26
CA MET A 63 -7.55 -7.42 -10.45
C MET A 63 -7.19 -8.79 -11.02
N ASP A 64 -5.90 -9.11 -11.10
CA ASP A 64 -5.46 -10.41 -11.63
C ASP A 64 -5.89 -11.58 -10.71
N LEU A 65 -6.11 -11.31 -9.42
CA LEU A 65 -6.67 -12.25 -8.45
C LEU A 65 -8.21 -12.26 -8.41
N GLY A 66 -8.89 -11.41 -9.20
CA GLY A 66 -10.35 -11.31 -9.21
C GLY A 66 -10.96 -10.65 -7.97
N LEU A 67 -10.16 -9.97 -7.13
CA LEU A 67 -10.64 -9.28 -5.93
C LEU A 67 -11.33 -7.95 -6.25
N THR A 68 -11.08 -7.40 -7.44
CA THR A 68 -11.72 -6.19 -7.96
C THR A 68 -11.65 -6.19 -9.48
N ASP A 69 -12.56 -5.51 -10.14
CA ASP A 69 -12.64 -5.39 -11.60
C ASP A 69 -11.91 -4.15 -12.15
N ARG A 70 -11.46 -3.25 -11.27
CA ARG A 70 -10.82 -1.98 -11.64
C ARG A 70 -9.70 -1.56 -10.69
N LEU A 71 -8.89 -0.61 -11.14
CA LEU A 71 -7.96 0.11 -10.26
C LEU A 71 -8.73 0.95 -9.25
N TRP A 72 -8.23 0.97 -8.02
CA TRP A 72 -8.75 1.83 -6.98
C TRP A 72 -8.07 3.20 -7.02
N SER A 73 -8.85 4.24 -6.75
CA SER A 73 -8.37 5.56 -6.37
C SER A 73 -8.20 5.65 -4.86
N TRP A 74 -7.58 6.72 -4.36
CA TRP A 74 -7.55 6.99 -2.92
C TRP A 74 -8.93 7.25 -2.33
N VAL A 75 -9.86 7.77 -3.13
CA VAL A 75 -11.26 7.92 -2.72
C VAL A 75 -11.85 6.56 -2.43
N ASP A 76 -11.63 5.57 -3.30
CA ASP A 76 -12.14 4.19 -3.09
C ASP A 76 -11.56 3.54 -1.83
N VAL A 77 -10.24 3.72 -1.59
CA VAL A 77 -9.57 3.18 -0.40
C VAL A 77 -10.17 3.73 0.89
N LEU A 78 -10.60 4.99 0.88
CA LEU A 78 -11.10 5.72 2.04
C LEU A 78 -12.64 5.83 2.05
N ALA A 79 -13.32 5.28 1.04
CA ALA A 79 -14.77 5.41 0.86
C ALA A 79 -15.57 4.69 1.96
N VAL A 80 -14.96 3.68 2.59
CA VAL A 80 -15.59 2.88 3.64
C VAL A 80 -14.74 2.85 4.90
N ARG A 81 -15.39 3.04 6.05
CA ARG A 81 -14.77 2.87 7.35
C ARG A 81 -14.58 1.37 7.60
N LEU A 82 -13.34 0.90 7.47
CA LEU A 82 -12.97 -0.50 7.74
C LEU A 82 -13.31 -0.97 9.17
N PHE A 83 -13.57 -0.03 10.09
CA PHE A 83 -13.87 -0.29 11.51
C PHE A 83 -15.01 0.58 12.03
N GLU A 84 -16.09 0.70 11.25
CA GLU A 84 -17.27 1.47 11.67
C GLU A 84 -17.76 1.09 13.09
N GLN A 85 -17.68 -0.19 13.44
CA GLN A 85 -18.13 -0.73 14.73
C GLN A 85 -17.08 -0.71 15.85
N ARG A 86 -15.80 -0.36 15.59
CA ARG A 86 -14.72 -0.43 16.61
C ARG A 86 -14.11 0.92 16.99
N ALA A 87 -14.42 1.98 16.25
CA ALA A 87 -13.89 3.31 16.53
C ALA A 87 -14.98 4.33 16.25
N GLU A 88 -15.61 4.87 17.31
CA GLU A 88 -16.56 5.98 17.20
C GLU A 88 -15.83 7.24 16.72
N LEU A 89 -16.55 8.10 15.99
CA LEU A 89 -16.03 9.42 15.63
C LEU A 89 -16.03 10.31 16.87
N PRO A 90 -15.05 11.20 17.05
CA PRO A 90 -15.11 12.20 18.11
C PRO A 90 -16.36 13.07 17.91
N THR A 91 -17.19 13.19 18.94
CA THR A 91 -18.31 14.13 18.93
C THR A 91 -17.74 15.54 18.88
N THR A 92 -18.13 16.32 17.87
CA THR A 92 -17.70 17.72 17.72
C THR A 92 -18.39 18.61 18.74
#